data_AF-A0A346XX64-F1
#
_entry.id   AF-A0A346XX64-F1
#
_cell.length_a   1.000
_cell.length_b   1.000
_cell.length_c   1.000
_cell.angle_alpha   90.00
_cell.angle_beta   90.00
_cell.angle_gamma   90.00
#
_symmetry.space_group_name_H-M   'P 1'
#
loop_
_entity.id
_entity.type
_entity.pdbx_description
1 polymer ?
#
loop_
_entity_poly.entity_id
_entity_poly.type
_entity_poly.pdbx_seq_one_letter_code
_entity_poly.pdbx_strand_id
1 'polypeptide(L)'
;MLRGSRPDGVILQHAPGRTVLSDFPDVAMPTPESEIALIQAFADTTVIGMTINHERLSDDEISAAIVDFQRRLSIPVTDALTRPVEDLVTMVVTAFPTLRPLVPAGTG
;
A
#
# COMPACT_ATOMS: atom_id res chain seq x y z
N MET A 1 6.33 -12.56 -11.36
CA MET A 1 5.36 -11.50 -11.75
C MET A 1 6.03 -10.16 -11.96
N LEU A 2 6.67 -9.54 -10.94
CA LEU A 2 7.13 -8.13 -10.97
C LEU A 2 7.96 -7.72 -12.21
N ARG A 3 9.02 -8.44 -12.57
CA ARG A 3 9.85 -8.13 -13.75
C ARG A 3 9.10 -8.28 -15.09
N GLY A 4 8.15 -9.22 -15.14
CA GLY A 4 7.37 -9.49 -16.35
C GLY A 4 6.26 -8.47 -16.57
N SER A 5 5.67 -7.93 -15.49
CA SER A 5 4.60 -6.95 -15.56
C SER A 5 5.08 -5.52 -15.82
N ARG A 6 6.35 -5.19 -15.50
CA ARG A 6 6.94 -3.85 -15.66
C ARG A 6 6.02 -2.73 -15.12
N PRO A 7 5.67 -2.76 -13.83
CA PRO A 7 4.68 -1.84 -13.30
C PRO A 7 5.27 -0.41 -13.17
N ASP A 8 4.49 0.59 -13.54
CA ASP A 8 4.85 2.01 -13.30
C ASP A 8 4.86 2.34 -11.80
N GLY A 9 4.09 1.62 -11.00
CA GLY A 9 4.09 1.73 -9.53
C GLY A 9 3.50 0.50 -8.85
N VAL A 10 3.80 0.36 -7.56
CA VAL A 10 3.37 -0.78 -6.73
C VAL A 10 2.63 -0.25 -5.49
N ILE A 11 1.52 -0.88 -5.14
CA ILE A 11 0.89 -0.76 -3.82
C ILE A 11 1.25 -2.02 -3.03
N LEU A 12 2.02 -1.87 -1.94
CA LEU A 12 2.39 -2.97 -1.06
C LEU A 12 1.22 -3.32 -0.14
N GLN A 13 0.91 -4.60 0.10
CA GLN A 13 -0.04 -4.99 1.15
C GLN A 13 0.70 -5.60 2.33
N HIS A 14 0.63 -4.97 3.51
CA HIS A 14 1.34 -5.39 4.72
C HIS A 14 0.38 -5.83 5.82
N ALA A 15 0.72 -6.88 6.57
CA ALA A 15 -0.13 -7.51 7.58
C ALA A 15 0.47 -7.38 8.99
N PRO A 16 0.29 -6.23 9.68
CA PRO A 16 0.98 -5.94 10.94
C PRO A 16 0.52 -6.83 12.11
N GLY A 17 -0.67 -7.44 12.03
CA GLY A 17 -1.15 -8.43 13.00
C GLY A 17 -0.47 -9.81 12.90
N ARG A 18 0.45 -10.00 11.94
CA ARG A 18 1.19 -11.26 11.76
C ARG A 18 2.61 -11.14 12.30
N THR A 19 3.03 -12.16 13.05
CA THR A 19 4.40 -12.26 13.57
C THR A 19 5.32 -13.07 12.66
N VAL A 20 4.75 -13.92 11.81
CA VAL A 20 5.45 -14.82 10.86
C VAL A 20 4.80 -14.75 9.49
N LEU A 21 5.56 -15.09 8.46
CA LEU A 21 5.08 -15.17 7.08
C LEU A 21 4.16 -16.39 6.94
N SER A 22 2.95 -16.22 6.38
CA SER A 22 1.84 -17.19 6.50
C SER A 22 2.20 -18.65 6.21
N ASP A 23 2.88 -18.92 5.11
CA ASP A 23 3.24 -20.29 4.69
C ASP A 23 4.62 -20.74 5.20
N PHE A 24 5.29 -19.87 5.97
CA PHE A 24 6.68 -20.03 6.42
C PHE A 24 6.78 -19.67 7.91
N PRO A 25 6.32 -20.57 8.82
CA PRO A 25 6.22 -20.29 10.26
C PRO A 25 7.58 -19.99 10.91
N ASP A 26 8.68 -20.45 10.31
CA ASP A 26 10.04 -20.20 10.78
C ASP A 26 10.61 -18.85 10.28
N VAL A 27 9.85 -18.11 9.47
CA VAL A 27 10.26 -16.83 8.91
C VAL A 27 9.47 -15.71 9.57
N ALA A 28 10.18 -14.83 10.28
CA ALA A 28 9.58 -13.63 10.87
C ALA A 28 8.94 -12.76 9.79
N MET A 29 7.82 -12.11 10.12
CA MET A 29 7.18 -11.17 9.20
C MET A 29 8.17 -10.06 8.85
N PRO A 30 8.48 -9.83 7.56
CA PRO A 30 9.38 -8.76 7.17
C PRO A 30 8.79 -7.40 7.51
N THR A 31 9.65 -6.41 7.73
CA THR A 31 9.22 -5.02 7.89
C THR A 31 8.77 -4.45 6.54
N PRO A 32 7.78 -3.54 6.50
CA PRO A 32 7.38 -2.92 5.25
C PRO A 32 8.54 -2.17 4.57
N GLU A 33 9.47 -1.59 5.33
CA GLU A 33 10.70 -0.98 4.80
C GLU A 33 11.56 -1.97 4.01
N SER A 34 11.77 -3.18 4.57
CA SER A 34 12.53 -4.23 3.89
C SER A 34 11.82 -4.78 2.65
N GLU A 35 10.48 -4.86 2.67
CA GLU A 35 9.68 -5.29 1.53
C GLU A 35 9.74 -4.25 0.39
N ILE A 36 9.61 -2.96 0.72
CA ILE A 36 9.76 -1.86 -0.23
C ILE A 36 11.14 -1.88 -0.88
N ALA A 37 12.20 -2.01 -0.07
CA ALA A 37 13.57 -2.09 -0.58
C ALA A 37 13.75 -3.28 -1.54
N LEU A 38 13.16 -4.43 -1.21
CA LEU A 38 13.20 -5.62 -2.06
C LEU A 38 12.48 -5.39 -3.39
N ILE A 39 11.26 -4.85 -3.39
CA ILE A 39 10.49 -4.58 -4.61
C ILE A 39 11.29 -3.69 -5.58
N GLN A 40 11.84 -2.59 -5.06
CA GLN A 40 12.56 -1.60 -5.87
C GLN A 40 13.95 -2.08 -6.29
N ALA A 41 14.56 -3.05 -5.59
CA ALA A 41 15.78 -3.70 -6.04
C ALA A 41 15.53 -4.67 -7.21
N PHE A 42 14.32 -5.26 -7.29
CA PHE A 42 13.99 -6.27 -8.28
C PHE A 42 13.35 -5.73 -9.57
N ALA A 43 12.77 -4.53 -9.53
CA ALA A 43 12.21 -3.86 -10.70
C ALA A 43 12.45 -2.36 -10.63
N ASP A 44 12.62 -1.74 -11.80
CA ASP A 44 12.64 -0.29 -11.95
C ASP A 44 11.22 0.25 -11.77
N THR A 45 10.80 0.37 -10.52
CA THR A 45 9.46 0.78 -10.10
C THR A 45 9.53 1.43 -8.73
N THR A 46 8.46 2.11 -8.33
CA THR A 46 8.34 2.76 -7.02
C THR A 46 7.15 2.18 -6.26
N VAL A 47 7.31 1.96 -4.95
CA VAL A 47 6.15 1.71 -4.09
C VAL A 47 5.44 3.04 -3.84
N ILE A 48 4.27 3.22 -4.43
CA ILE A 48 3.50 4.48 -4.42
C ILE A 48 2.59 4.61 -3.19
N GLY A 49 2.44 3.53 -2.42
CA GLY A 49 1.70 3.49 -1.17
C GLY A 49 1.55 2.07 -0.66
N MET A 50 0.84 1.92 0.46
CA MET A 50 0.68 0.65 1.13
C MET A 50 -0.78 0.43 1.58
N THR A 51 -1.24 -0.80 1.57
CA THR A 51 -2.49 -1.22 2.19
C THR A 51 -2.23 -2.09 3.40
N ILE A 52 -3.08 -1.96 4.41
CA ILE A 52 -3.09 -2.84 5.57
C ILE A 52 -3.95 -4.07 5.23
N ASN A 53 -3.44 -5.26 5.54
CA ASN A 53 -4.26 -6.42 5.79
C ASN A 53 -4.62 -6.39 7.29
N HIS A 54 -5.90 -6.13 7.60
CA HIS A 54 -6.41 -5.97 8.95
C HIS A 54 -6.60 -7.24 9.76
N GLU A 55 -6.19 -8.42 9.26
CA GLU A 55 -6.29 -9.64 10.04
C GLU A 55 -5.65 -9.48 11.43
N ARG A 56 -6.42 -9.86 12.46
CA ARG A 56 -6.02 -9.78 13.87
C ARG A 56 -5.86 -8.35 14.42
N LEU A 57 -6.45 -7.36 13.77
CA LEU A 57 -6.53 -5.99 14.26
C LEU A 57 -7.99 -5.60 14.50
N SER A 58 -8.21 -4.81 15.55
CA SER A 58 -9.41 -4.01 15.76
C SER A 58 -9.40 -2.75 14.87
N ASP A 59 -10.54 -2.09 14.72
CA ASP A 59 -10.63 -0.86 13.91
C ASP A 59 -9.72 0.28 14.42
N ASP A 60 -9.57 0.39 15.74
CA ASP A 60 -8.66 1.34 16.38
C ASP A 60 -7.19 1.00 16.06
N GLU A 61 -6.83 -0.29 16.09
CA GLU A 61 -5.49 -0.76 15.73
C GLU A 61 -5.18 -0.56 14.24
N ILE A 62 -6.17 -0.76 13.34
CA ILE A 62 -6.04 -0.42 11.92
C ILE A 62 -5.73 1.07 11.77
N SER A 63 -6.51 1.93 12.43
CA SER A 63 -6.31 3.38 12.38
C SER A 63 -4.94 3.80 12.91
N ALA A 64 -4.51 3.22 14.02
CA ALA A 64 -3.19 3.47 14.60
C ALA A 64 -2.07 3.01 13.67
N ALA A 65 -2.20 1.83 13.05
CA ALA A 65 -1.22 1.29 12.11
C ALA A 65 -1.10 2.16 10.86
N ILE A 66 -2.21 2.61 10.27
CA ILE A 66 -2.21 3.52 9.11
C ILE A 66 -1.40 4.77 9.43
N VAL A 67 -1.72 5.41 10.56
CA VAL A 67 -1.06 6.66 10.97
C VAL A 67 0.43 6.45 11.29
N ASP A 68 0.80 5.33 11.91
CA ASP A 68 2.20 5.02 12.19
C ASP A 68 3.01 4.81 10.91
N PHE A 69 2.51 3.96 10.02
CA PHE A 69 3.20 3.66 8.77
C PHE A 69 3.25 4.84 7.81
N GLN A 70 2.21 5.67 7.73
CA GLN A 70 2.26 6.92 6.95
C GLN A 70 3.42 7.80 7.40
N ARG A 71 3.61 7.98 8.71
CA ARG A 71 4.72 8.77 9.26
C ARG A 71 6.07 8.15 8.97
N ARG A 72 6.22 6.85 9.21
CA ARG A 72 7.50 6.14 9.08
C ARG A 72 7.97 6.04 7.64
N LEU A 73 7.05 5.71 6.73
CA LEU A 73 7.37 5.41 5.34
C LEU A 73 7.27 6.63 4.43
N SER A 74 6.60 7.70 4.88
CA SER A 74 6.33 8.90 4.07
C SER A 74 5.61 8.59 2.74
N ILE A 75 4.78 7.55 2.74
CA ILE A 75 3.89 7.17 1.62
C ILE A 75 2.44 7.06 2.13
N PRO A 76 1.43 7.20 1.26
CA PRO A 76 0.04 6.96 1.63
C PRO A 76 -0.16 5.53 2.13
N VAL A 77 -0.94 5.36 3.20
CA VAL A 77 -1.35 4.06 3.74
C VAL A 77 -2.85 4.09 3.99
N THR A 78 -3.55 3.01 3.68
CA THR A 78 -4.98 2.84 4.01
C THR A 78 -5.30 1.35 4.24
N ASP A 79 -6.51 1.00 4.64
CA ASP A 79 -7.02 -0.38 4.55
C ASP A 79 -8.02 -0.45 3.41
N ALA A 80 -7.76 -1.31 2.43
CA ALA A 80 -8.51 -1.35 1.19
C ALA A 80 -9.98 -1.81 1.35
N LEU A 81 -10.33 -2.41 2.49
CA LEU A 81 -11.62 -3.03 2.74
C LEU A 81 -12.48 -2.25 3.74
N THR A 82 -11.86 -1.54 4.70
CA THR A 82 -12.55 -0.84 5.79
C THR A 82 -12.48 0.68 5.71
N ARG A 83 -11.62 1.24 4.86
CA ARG A 83 -11.50 2.68 4.61
C ARG A 83 -12.10 3.04 3.24
N PRO A 84 -12.38 4.34 2.98
CA PRO A 84 -12.94 4.77 1.71
C PRO A 84 -12.08 4.35 0.52
N VAL A 85 -12.71 3.84 -0.54
CA VAL A 85 -12.01 3.42 -1.76
C VAL A 85 -11.29 4.59 -2.44
N GLU A 86 -11.77 5.81 -2.21
CA GLU A 86 -11.20 7.06 -2.66
C GLU A 86 -9.76 7.25 -2.19
N ASP A 87 -9.36 6.68 -1.06
CA ASP A 87 -7.98 6.73 -0.58
C ASP A 87 -7.02 5.99 -1.54
N LEU A 88 -7.45 4.84 -2.07
CA LEU A 88 -6.68 4.08 -3.06
C LEU A 88 -6.60 4.83 -4.39
N VAL A 89 -7.72 5.42 -4.84
CA VAL A 89 -7.74 6.24 -6.06
C VAL A 89 -6.81 7.42 -5.89
N THR A 90 -6.88 8.11 -4.75
CA THR A 90 -6.04 9.27 -4.41
C THR A 90 -4.56 8.90 -4.40
N MET A 91 -4.19 7.76 -3.83
CA MET A 91 -2.83 7.23 -3.85
C MET A 91 -2.31 7.09 -5.29
N VAL A 92 -3.08 6.48 -6.18
CA VAL A 92 -2.70 6.28 -7.59
C VAL A 92 -2.61 7.60 -8.36
N VAL A 93 -3.62 8.47 -8.31
CA VAL A 93 -3.64 9.72 -9.09
C VAL A 93 -2.71 10.81 -8.52
N THR A 94 -2.25 10.65 -7.28
CA THR A 94 -1.19 11.49 -6.72
C THR A 94 0.17 11.08 -7.28
N ALA A 95 0.44 9.78 -7.36
CA ALA A 95 1.66 9.25 -7.97
C ALA A 95 1.70 9.46 -9.49
N PHE A 96 0.55 9.36 -10.16
CA PHE A 96 0.41 9.53 -11.61
C PHE A 96 -0.66 10.58 -11.93
N PRO A 97 -0.33 11.89 -11.85
CA PRO A 97 -1.29 12.97 -12.08
C PRO A 97 -1.96 12.96 -13.46
N THR A 98 -1.33 12.35 -14.46
CA THR A 98 -1.90 12.17 -15.81
C THR A 98 -3.13 11.26 -15.83
N LEU A 99 -3.33 10.44 -14.79
CA LEU A 99 -4.49 9.57 -14.63
C LEU A 99 -5.67 10.23 -13.93
N ARG A 100 -5.55 11.50 -13.52
CA ARG A 100 -6.66 12.22 -12.87
C ARG A 100 -7.88 12.21 -13.80
N PRO A 101 -9.08 11.87 -13.29
CA PRO A 101 -10.30 11.93 -14.09
C PRO A 101 -10.44 13.32 -14.70
N LEU A 102 -10.67 13.37 -16.01
CA LEU A 102 -11.17 14.60 -16.62
C LEU A 102 -12.52 14.88 -15.96
N VAL A 103 -12.61 15.97 -15.19
CA VAL A 103 -13.90 16.45 -14.70
C VAL A 103 -14.76 16.66 -15.95
N PRO A 104 -15.89 15.93 -16.13
CA PRO A 104 -16.80 16.25 -17.22
C PRO A 104 -17.19 17.70 -17.03
N ALA A 105 -17.00 18.54 -18.06
CA ALA A 105 -17.52 19.89 -18.04
C ALA A 105 -19.01 19.80 -17.68
N GLY A 106 -19.38 20.33 -16.52
CA GLY A 106 -20.72 20.18 -15.98
C GLY A 106 -21.74 20.62 -17.04
N THR A 107 -22.68 19.74 -17.35
CA THR A 107 -23.94 20.16 -17.97
C THR A 107 -24.68 20.96 -16.91
N GLY A 108 -24.66 22.29 -17.06
CA GLY A 108 -25.65 23.17 -16.47
C GLY A 108 -27.02 23.03 -17.13
#